data_AF-A0A5T0HPZ0-F1
#
_entry.id   AF-A0A5T0HPZ0-F1
#
_cell.length_a   1.000
_cell.length_b   1.000
_cell.length_c   1.000
_cell.angle_alpha   90.00
_cell.angle_beta   90.00
_cell.angle_gamma   90.00
#
_symmetry.space_group_name_H-M   'P 1'
#
loop_
_entity.id
_entity.type
_entity.pdbx_description
1 polymer ?
#
loop_
_entity_poly.entity_id
_entity_poly.type
_entity_poly.pdbx_seq_one_letter_code
_entity_poly.pdbx_strand_id
1 'polypeptide(L)' 'MPEKGKTFAGEVREETVAWSKDTYQLLKQAEQGKVKSYVQDIALAVLDCKETATSRETFIRLMNERGYGV' A
#
# COMPACT_ATOMS: atom_id res chain seq x y z
N MET A 1 9.18 11.68 19.28
CA MET A 1 9.30 10.49 18.40
C MET A 1 8.05 9.65 18.59
N PRO A 2 7.42 9.11 17.53
CA PRO A 2 6.23 8.27 17.67
C PRO A 2 6.57 7.00 18.47
N GLU A 3 5.67 6.59 19.38
CA GLU A 3 5.86 5.36 20.17
C GLU A 3 5.84 4.12 19.27
N LYS A 4 6.60 3.09 19.67
CA LYS A 4 6.66 1.82 18.93
C LYS A 4 5.25 1.22 18.87
N GLY A 5 4.74 1.00 17.66
CA GLY A 5 3.41 0.47 17.44
C GLY A 5 2.28 1.51 17.43
N LYS A 6 2.59 2.82 17.53
CA LYS A 6 1.59 3.89 17.45
C LYS A 6 1.84 4.89 16.31
N THR A 7 0.76 5.50 15.82
CA THR A 7 0.77 6.55 14.81
C THR A 7 1.33 7.85 15.40
N PHE A 8 1.52 8.88 14.58
CA PHE A 8 1.91 10.22 15.06
C PHE A 8 0.86 10.87 15.98
N ALA A 9 -0.39 10.40 15.95
CA ALA A 9 -1.48 10.84 16.81
C ALA A 9 -1.61 9.98 18.09
N GLY A 10 -0.79 8.95 18.27
CA GLY A 10 -0.85 8.06 19.43
C GLY A 10 -1.86 6.92 19.31
N GLU A 11 -2.44 6.70 18.14
CA GLU A 11 -3.36 5.58 17.87
C GLU A 11 -2.57 4.30 17.57
N VAL A 12 -3.17 3.12 17.74
CA VAL A 12 -2.54 1.85 17.35
C VAL A 12 -2.27 1.88 15.84
N ARG A 13 -1.07 1.43 15.42
CA ARG A 13 -0.73 1.36 14.00
C ARG A 13 -1.60 0.32 13.30
N GLU A 14 -2.33 0.78 12.30
CA GLU A 14 -3.03 -0.04 11.32
C GLU A 14 -2.05 -0.50 10.21
N GLU A 15 -2.54 -1.26 9.23
CA GLU A 15 -1.71 -1.85 8.16
C GLU A 15 -0.93 -0.80 7.35
N THR A 16 -1.49 0.39 7.19
CA THR A 16 -0.83 1.51 6.50
C THR A 16 0.16 2.24 7.42
N VAL A 17 1.44 2.18 7.06
CA VAL A 17 2.54 2.85 7.76
C VAL A 17 3.35 3.71 6.81
N ALA A 18 3.76 4.90 7.28
CA ALA A 18 4.65 5.78 6.54
C ALA A 18 5.60 6.52 7.50
N TRP A 19 6.80 6.84 7.01
CA TRP A 19 7.83 7.55 7.79
C TRP A 19 7.55 9.04 7.94
N SER A 20 6.93 9.66 6.93
CA SER A 20 6.51 11.06 6.97
C SER A 20 5.03 11.18 7.35
N LYS A 21 4.68 12.26 8.05
CA LYS A 21 3.30 12.56 8.41
C LYS A 21 2.43 12.83 7.17
N ASP A 22 2.96 13.55 6.19
CA ASP A 22 2.24 13.93 4.98
C ASP A 22 1.91 12.70 4.11
N THR A 23 2.87 11.79 3.94
CA THR A 23 2.64 10.53 3.22
C THR A 23 1.66 9.64 3.98
N TYR A 24 1.75 9.58 5.31
CA TYR A 24 0.77 8.85 6.12
C TYR A 24 -0.64 9.41 5.93
N GLN A 25 -0.82 10.73 6.01
CA GLN A 25 -2.13 11.36 5.81
C GLN A 25 -2.66 11.15 4.40
N LEU A 26 -1.80 11.24 3.37
CA LEU A 26 -2.17 10.95 1.98
C LEU A 26 -2.68 9.51 1.83
N LEU A 27 -1.94 8.53 2.35
CA LEU A 27 -2.32 7.11 2.27
C LEU A 27 -3.62 6.85 3.05
N LYS A 28 -3.79 7.43 4.24
CA LYS A 28 -5.05 7.31 5.01
C LYS A 28 -6.25 7.93 4.28
N GLN A 29 -6.08 9.06 3.60
CA GLN A 29 -7.14 9.65 2.78
C GLN A 29 -7.46 8.77 1.58
N ALA A 30 -6.44 8.13 1.01
CA ALA A 30 -6.59 7.27 -0.15
C ALA A 30 -7.28 5.93 0.20
N GLU A 31 -6.98 5.34 1.37
CA GLU A 31 -7.76 4.24 1.96
C GLU A 31 -9.25 4.59 2.14
N GLN A 32 -9.54 5.83 2.52
CA GLN A 32 -10.92 6.33 2.66
C GLN A 32 -11.58 6.69 1.32
N GLY A 33 -10.90 6.49 0.18
CA GLY A 33 -11.39 6.84 -1.15
C GLY A 33 -11.47 8.35 -1.42
N LYS A 34 -10.87 9.19 -0.57
CA LYS A 34 -10.95 10.66 -0.67
C LYS A 34 -9.98 11.23 -1.69
N VAL A 35 -8.86 10.54 -1.92
CA VAL A 35 -7.83 10.93 -2.89
C VAL A 35 -7.32 9.69 -3.62
N LYS A 36 -6.84 9.85 -4.86
CA LYS A 36 -6.18 8.78 -5.59
C LYS A 36 -4.70 8.75 -5.22
N SER A 37 -4.16 7.57 -4.92
CA SER A 37 -2.74 7.39 -4.61
C SER A 37 -2.18 6.27 -5.45
N TYR A 38 -1.26 6.60 -6.36
CA TYR A 38 -0.57 5.63 -7.19
C TYR A 38 0.16 4.56 -6.36
N VAL A 39 0.66 4.92 -5.18
CA VAL A 39 1.31 3.99 -4.23
C VAL A 39 0.30 2.98 -3.69
N GLN A 40 -0.91 3.43 -3.36
CA GLN A 40 -1.98 2.53 -2.92
C GLN A 40 -2.46 1.64 -4.07
N ASP A 41 -2.60 2.19 -5.28
CA ASP A 41 -3.01 1.43 -6.46
C ASP A 41 -2.03 0.28 -6.76
N ILE A 42 -0.72 0.54 -6.65
CA ILE A 42 0.32 -0.51 -6.73
C ILE A 42 0.19 -1.51 -5.58
N ALA A 43 0.02 -1.03 -4.34
CA ALA A 43 -0.08 -1.92 -3.17
C ALA A 43 -1.25 -2.89 -3.30
N LEU A 44 -2.42 -2.41 -3.73
CA LEU A 44 -3.59 -3.23 -4.02
C LEU A 44 -3.30 -4.23 -5.15
N ALA A 45 -2.68 -3.78 -6.24
CA ALA A 45 -2.33 -4.69 -7.33
C ALA A 45 -1.36 -5.79 -6.89
N VAL A 46 -0.38 -5.46 -6.03
CA VAL A 46 0.55 -6.45 -5.47
C VAL A 46 -0.17 -7.45 -4.58
N LEU A 47 -1.10 -7.00 -3.72
CA LEU A 47 -1.87 -7.89 -2.84
C LEU A 47 -2.70 -8.88 -3.66
N ASP A 48 -3.47 -8.41 -4.64
CA ASP A 48 -4.27 -9.27 -5.52
C ASP A 48 -3.42 -10.26 -6.33
N CYS A 49 -2.31 -9.78 -6.90
CA CYS A 49 -1.40 -10.62 -7.68
C CYS A 49 -0.72 -11.66 -6.79
N LYS A 50 -0.43 -11.33 -5.53
CA LYS A 50 0.17 -12.27 -4.57
C LYS A 50 -0.81 -13.36 -4.14
N GLU A 51 -2.10 -13.06 -4.02
CA GLU A 51 -3.12 -14.07 -3.69
C GLU A 51 -3.32 -15.09 -4.82
N THR A 52 -3.13 -14.66 -6.07
CA THR A 52 -3.40 -15.48 -7.26
C THR A 52 -2.17 -16.14 -7.86
N ALA A 53 -0.99 -15.53 -7.74
CA ALA A 53 0.23 -16.06 -8.34
C ALA A 53 0.78 -17.24 -7.54
N THR A 54 0.96 -18.36 -8.22
CA THR A 54 1.60 -19.58 -7.68
C THR A 54 3.11 -19.62 -7.95
N SER A 55 3.62 -18.68 -8.74
CA SER A 55 5.04 -18.57 -9.09
C SER A 55 5.45 -17.12 -9.34
N ARG A 56 6.75 -16.84 -9.25
CA ARG A 56 7.32 -15.52 -9.56
C ARG A 56 6.99 -15.08 -11.00
N GLU A 57 7.05 -15.99 -11.95
CA GLU A 57 6.74 -15.71 -13.36
C GLU A 57 5.28 -15.29 -13.54
N THR A 58 4.35 -16.01 -12.88
CA THR A 58 2.92 -15.67 -12.88
C THR A 58 2.68 -14.29 -12.25
N PHE A 59 3.35 -13.98 -11.14
CA PHE A 59 3.26 -12.68 -10.49
C PHE A 59 3.72 -11.54 -11.40
N ILE A 60 4.89 -11.69 -12.04
CA ILE A 60 5.45 -10.69 -12.97
C ILE A 60 4.51 -10.48 -14.15
N ARG A 61 3.94 -11.54 -14.72
CA ARG A 61 2.99 -11.43 -15.83
C ARG A 61 1.74 -10.65 -15.40
N LEU A 62 1.13 -11.01 -14.27
CA LEU A 62 -0.09 -10.36 -13.77
C LEU A 62 0.12 -8.88 -13.44
N MET A 63 1.27 -8.52 -12.87
CA MET A 63 1.61 -7.11 -12.62
C MET A 63 1.78 -6.33 -13.93
N ASN A 64 2.46 -6.90 -14.93
CA ASN A 64 2.63 -6.28 -16.24
C ASN A 64 1.30 -6.09 -16.99
N GLU A 65 0.40 -7.07 -16.94
CA GLU A 65 -0.95 -6.96 -17.53
C GLU A 65 -1.77 -5.82 -16.91
N ARG A 66 -1.51 -5.51 -15.64
CA ARG A 66 -2.11 -4.36 -14.92
C ARG A 66 -1.38 -3.03 -15.16
N GLY A 67 -0.34 -3.02 -16.00
CA GLY A 67 0.44 -1.82 -16.33
C GLY A 67 1.56 -1.49 -15.34
N TYR A 68 1.86 -2.40 -14.40
CA TYR A 68 2.92 -2.24 -13.42
C TYR A 68 4.13 -3.10 -13.79
N GLY A 69 5.17 -2.49 -14.34
CA GLY A 69 6.45 -3.16 -14.57
C GLY A 69 7.17 -3.49 -13.25
N VAL A 70 7.61 -4.74 -13.09
CA VAL A 70 8.28 -5.28 -11.88
C VAL A 70 9.57 -5.99 -12.25
#